data_AF-A0A7J4HY76-F1
#
_entry.id   AF-A0A7J4HY76-F1
#
_cell.length_a   1.000
_cell.length_b   1.000
_cell.length_c   1.000
_cell.angle_alpha   90.00
_cell.angle_beta   90.00
_cell.angle_gamma   90.00
#
_symmetry.space_group_name_H-M   'P 1'
#
loop_
_entity.id
_entity.type
_entity.pdbx_description
1 polymer ?
#
loop_
_entity_poly.entity_id
_entity_poly.type
_entity_poly.pdbx_seq_one_letter_code
_entity_poly.pdbx_strand_id
1 'polypeptide(L)'
;MKYLLQGYFDGDGSTDRQELRVSCDTVSTKLIHQLYFVLARYGIYFKTYTSTRLPGKKVKDFYLRKKREVPYFTSTKITIPSNYCPIFAEKIGFSLPRKKKVLHKNLLTKSPTGTKIKHDHNYAYLKITSIQKSEGNQVTYCLNVAKNHNFIANNFIVHNCDGDEACVMLLMDALLNFSRQYLPEKRGAKTMDSPLVLTSTLVPSEVDDQVHGIDVVWKYPLELYEAALEMKNPWEVRHGPDQKKIEQLADRLGTPAQYVGFGFTHHINNFNRGVQCSAYKTIPSMEEKLFGQMEIAKKVRAVDMDDVAKLVIQKHFLKDIKGNLRKFSMQQFRCVKCNSKYRRPPLNNKCSHCEGKLLFTITEGSVVKYLGPSLALAEKYEFSPYLKQVLDILRVNVDNVFGREKEKQVGLGAFMG
;
A
#
# COMPACT_ATOMS: atom_id res chain seq x y z
N MET A 1 -23.08 21.63 -8.71
CA MET A 1 -22.24 20.52 -9.22
C MET A 1 -22.86 19.74 -10.38
N LYS A 2 -24.13 19.31 -10.29
CA LYS A 2 -24.83 18.62 -11.40
C LYS A 2 -24.64 19.29 -12.77
N TYR A 3 -24.99 20.58 -12.90
CA TYR A 3 -24.94 21.30 -14.17
C TYR A 3 -23.51 21.47 -14.72
N LEU A 4 -22.49 21.54 -13.85
CA LEU A 4 -21.09 21.59 -14.25
C LEU A 4 -20.66 20.26 -14.89
N LEU A 5 -21.01 19.13 -14.26
CA LEU A 5 -20.76 17.81 -14.82
C LEU A 5 -21.54 17.62 -16.12
N GLN A 6 -22.80 18.03 -16.16
CA GLN A 6 -23.64 17.95 -17.35
C GLN A 6 -23.01 18.72 -18.52
N GLY A 7 -22.55 19.97 -18.30
CA GLY A 7 -21.83 20.75 -19.29
C GLY A 7 -20.53 20.09 -19.75
N TYR A 8 -19.76 19.52 -18.83
CA TYR A 8 -18.52 18.79 -19.16
C TYR A 8 -18.78 17.55 -20.02
N PHE A 9 -19.76 16.71 -19.65
CA PHE A 9 -20.13 15.52 -20.43
C PHE A 9 -20.83 15.89 -21.76
N ASP A 10 -21.49 17.05 -21.83
CA ASP A 10 -22.01 17.57 -23.08
C ASP A 10 -20.92 18.10 -24.03
N GLY A 11 -19.83 18.64 -23.50
CA GLY A 11 -18.64 18.99 -24.29
C GLY A 11 -17.85 17.75 -24.70
N ASP A 12 -17.13 17.17 -23.75
CA ASP A 12 -16.10 16.14 -23.97
C ASP A 12 -16.61 14.70 -23.74
N GLY A 13 -17.84 14.55 -23.24
CA GLY A 13 -18.46 13.25 -23.04
C GLY A 13 -19.12 12.69 -24.30
N SER A 14 -19.33 11.39 -24.32
CA SER A 14 -19.96 10.64 -25.40
C SER A 14 -20.73 9.46 -24.81
N THR A 15 -21.78 9.05 -25.51
CA THR A 15 -22.52 7.82 -25.23
C THR A 15 -22.43 6.93 -26.46
N ASP A 16 -22.13 5.66 -26.26
CA ASP A 16 -22.00 4.71 -27.36
C ASP A 16 -23.38 4.41 -27.96
N ARG A 17 -23.47 4.12 -29.26
CA ARG A 17 -24.74 3.70 -29.90
C ARG A 17 -24.98 2.20 -29.72
N GLN A 18 -23.92 1.41 -29.61
CA GLN A 18 -23.95 -0.05 -29.57
C GLN A 18 -23.87 -0.60 -28.15
N GLU A 19 -23.26 0.11 -27.20
CA GLU A 19 -23.16 -0.34 -25.80
C GLU A 19 -23.80 0.66 -24.82
N LEU A 20 -24.25 0.16 -23.66
CA LEU A 20 -24.67 1.02 -22.56
C LEU A 20 -23.42 1.53 -21.82
N ARG A 21 -22.83 2.61 -22.34
CA ARG A 21 -21.56 3.16 -21.83
C ARG A 21 -21.51 4.66 -22.04
N VAL A 22 -21.13 5.39 -20.99
CA VAL A 22 -20.80 6.82 -21.06
C VAL A 22 -19.29 6.98 -20.91
N SER A 23 -18.67 7.74 -21.79
CA SER A 23 -17.23 7.99 -21.75
C SER A 23 -16.89 9.45 -22.00
N CYS A 24 -15.80 9.93 -21.41
CA CYS A 24 -15.22 11.24 -21.71
C CYS A 24 -13.71 11.11 -21.82
N ASP A 25 -13.09 11.96 -22.62
CA ASP A 25 -11.64 11.96 -22.79
C ASP A 25 -11.02 13.16 -22.08
N THR A 26 -9.89 12.97 -21.42
CA THR A 26 -9.15 14.08 -20.79
C THR A 26 -7.65 13.84 -20.85
N VAL A 27 -6.89 14.93 -20.89
CA VAL A 27 -5.42 14.92 -20.82
C VAL A 27 -4.94 15.27 -19.40
N SER A 28 -5.80 15.86 -18.58
CA SER A 28 -5.44 16.34 -17.24
C SER A 28 -5.62 15.28 -16.17
N THR A 29 -4.51 14.84 -15.56
CA THR A 29 -4.53 13.92 -14.42
C THR A 29 -5.25 14.50 -13.21
N LYS A 30 -5.10 15.80 -12.97
CA LYS A 30 -5.81 16.52 -11.90
C LYS A 30 -7.33 16.45 -12.09
N LEU A 31 -7.80 16.63 -13.33
CA LEU A 31 -9.23 16.57 -13.63
C LEU A 31 -9.79 15.16 -13.41
N ILE A 32 -9.02 14.11 -13.74
CA ILE A 32 -9.43 12.72 -13.46
C ILE A 32 -9.70 12.52 -11.97
N HIS A 33 -8.80 13.00 -11.10
CA HIS A 33 -8.95 12.85 -9.65
C HIS A 33 -10.16 13.62 -9.12
N GLN A 34 -10.36 14.84 -9.61
CA GLN A 34 -11.52 15.66 -9.26
C GLN A 34 -12.84 15.03 -9.74
N LEU A 35 -12.88 14.51 -10.97
CA LEU A 35 -14.05 13.81 -11.48
C LEU A 35 -14.34 12.54 -10.68
N TYR A 36 -13.32 11.80 -10.24
CA TYR A 36 -13.50 10.63 -9.38
C TYR A 36 -14.17 11.02 -8.07
N PHE A 37 -13.64 12.04 -7.40
CA PHE A 37 -14.20 12.55 -6.14
C PHE A 37 -15.65 13.03 -6.28
N VAL A 38 -15.95 13.81 -7.32
CA VAL A 38 -17.30 14.37 -7.51
C VAL A 38 -18.29 13.29 -7.95
N LEU A 39 -17.93 12.39 -8.87
CA LEU A 39 -18.82 11.31 -9.33
C LEU A 39 -19.07 10.26 -8.24
N ALA A 40 -18.09 9.98 -7.38
CA ALA A 40 -18.25 9.07 -6.24
C ALA A 40 -19.36 9.55 -5.29
N ARG A 41 -19.51 10.86 -5.07
CA ARG A 41 -20.63 11.44 -4.28
C ARG A 41 -22.01 11.18 -4.87
N TYR A 42 -22.10 10.93 -6.18
CA TYR A 42 -23.34 10.53 -6.84
C TYR A 42 -23.55 9.00 -6.85
N GLY A 43 -22.59 8.22 -6.33
CA GLY A 43 -22.57 6.75 -6.39
C GLY A 43 -22.08 6.22 -7.73
N ILE A 44 -21.36 7.03 -8.51
CA ILE A 44 -20.91 6.70 -9.87
C ILE A 44 -19.40 6.49 -9.86
N TYR A 45 -18.96 5.30 -10.26
CA TYR A 45 -17.55 4.94 -10.37
C TYR A 45 -17.18 4.69 -11.83
N PHE A 46 -15.94 5.00 -12.21
CA PHE A 46 -15.47 4.86 -13.59
C PHE A 46 -14.09 4.20 -13.70
N LYS A 47 -13.80 3.69 -14.91
CA LYS A 47 -12.49 3.14 -15.30
C LYS A 47 -11.75 4.15 -16.17
N THR A 48 -10.42 4.17 -16.07
CA THR A 48 -9.55 5.00 -16.89
C THR A 48 -8.69 4.13 -17.81
N TYR A 49 -8.54 4.57 -19.06
CA TYR A 49 -7.67 3.92 -20.05
C TYR A 49 -6.81 4.99 -20.71
N THR A 50 -5.51 4.98 -20.43
CA THR A 50 -4.55 5.91 -21.04
C THR A 50 -3.99 5.31 -22.32
N SER A 51 -4.03 6.05 -23.42
CA SER A 51 -3.42 5.65 -24.68
C SER A 51 -2.70 6.80 -25.35
N THR A 52 -1.57 6.49 -25.99
CA THR A 52 -0.79 7.44 -26.78
C THR A 52 -1.01 7.13 -28.25
N ARG A 53 -1.50 8.11 -29.03
CA ARG A 53 -1.87 7.92 -30.44
C ARG A 53 -1.35 9.08 -31.30
N LEU A 54 -1.17 8.82 -32.59
CA LEU A 54 -0.94 9.87 -33.57
C LEU A 54 -2.23 10.69 -33.76
N PRO A 55 -2.12 11.99 -34.07
CA PRO A 55 -3.27 12.83 -34.33
C PRO A 55 -4.02 12.36 -35.58
N GLY A 56 -5.33 12.60 -35.59
CA GLY A 56 -6.16 12.36 -36.77
C GLY A 56 -5.73 13.19 -37.98
N LYS A 57 -6.18 12.78 -39.18
CA LYS A 57 -5.77 13.32 -40.48
C LYS A 57 -5.68 14.86 -40.53
N LYS A 58 -6.73 15.57 -40.10
CA LYS A 58 -6.76 17.05 -40.11
C LYS A 58 -5.65 17.71 -39.29
N VAL A 59 -5.37 17.18 -38.10
CA VAL A 59 -4.34 17.73 -37.20
C VAL A 59 -2.96 17.29 -37.68
N LYS A 60 -2.82 16.07 -38.20
CA LYS A 60 -1.59 15.61 -38.86
C LYS A 60 -1.22 16.51 -40.05
N ASP A 61 -2.18 16.82 -40.91
CA ASP A 61 -2.00 17.69 -42.08
C ASP A 61 -1.64 19.14 -41.69
N PHE A 62 -2.01 19.59 -40.48
CA PHE A 62 -1.60 20.90 -39.96
C PHE A 62 -0.11 20.93 -39.61
N TYR A 63 0.42 19.90 -38.95
CA TYR A 63 1.85 19.79 -38.62
C TYR A 63 2.71 19.62 -39.88
N LEU A 64 2.24 18.80 -40.84
CA LEU A 64 2.89 18.61 -42.14
C LEU A 64 2.96 19.93 -42.94
N ARG A 65 1.87 20.70 -43.00
CA ARG A 65 1.86 22.02 -43.66
C ARG A 65 2.82 23.02 -43.01
N LYS A 66 3.02 22.93 -41.69
CA LYS A 66 3.96 23.79 -40.95
C LYS A 66 5.41 23.27 -40.94
N LYS A 67 5.73 22.20 -41.69
CA LYS A 67 7.04 21.54 -41.69
C LYS A 67 7.54 21.18 -40.27
N ARG A 68 6.62 20.77 -39.39
CA ARG A 68 6.93 20.33 -38.02
C ARG A 68 6.70 18.83 -37.89
N GLU A 69 7.51 18.17 -37.06
CA GLU A 69 7.27 16.77 -36.71
C GLU A 69 5.90 16.60 -36.05
N VAL A 70 5.22 15.50 -36.39
CA VAL A 70 3.88 15.21 -35.87
C VAL A 70 4.02 14.63 -34.48
N PRO A 71 3.60 15.33 -33.42
CA PRO A 71 3.77 14.83 -32.06
C PRO A 71 2.75 13.72 -31.75
N TYR A 72 3.11 12.84 -30.82
CA TYR A 72 2.18 11.90 -30.22
C TYR A 72 1.34 12.60 -29.15
N PHE A 73 0.05 12.28 -29.10
CA PHE A 73 -0.86 12.80 -28.08
C PHE A 73 -1.26 11.67 -27.13
N THR A 74 -1.02 11.87 -25.84
CA THR A 74 -1.50 10.99 -24.77
C THR A 74 -2.82 11.52 -24.24
N SER A 75 -3.87 10.70 -24.28
CA SER A 75 -5.15 11.00 -23.67
C SER A 75 -5.63 9.84 -22.81
N THR A 76 -6.35 10.18 -21.74
CA THR A 76 -6.96 9.21 -20.84
C THR A 76 -8.47 9.22 -21.06
N LYS A 77 -8.99 8.09 -21.50
CA LYS A 77 -10.42 7.85 -21.66
C LYS A 77 -11.01 7.39 -20.32
N ILE A 78 -11.91 8.19 -19.78
CA ILE A 78 -12.76 7.86 -18.65
C ILE A 78 -13.99 7.12 -19.19
N THR A 79 -14.34 6.00 -18.58
CA THR A 79 -15.48 5.17 -18.97
C THR A 79 -16.32 4.81 -17.76
N ILE A 80 -17.57 5.28 -17.74
CA ILE A 80 -18.59 4.89 -16.76
C ILE A 80 -19.17 3.54 -17.22
N PRO A 81 -19.00 2.48 -16.41
CA PRO A 81 -19.57 1.17 -16.71
C PRO A 81 -21.11 1.18 -16.77
N SER A 82 -21.66 0.19 -17.45
CA SER A 82 -23.11 0.06 -17.73
C SER A 82 -23.98 0.06 -16.48
N ASN A 83 -23.51 -0.50 -15.35
CA ASN A 83 -24.24 -0.53 -14.09
C ASN A 83 -24.42 0.84 -13.43
N TYR A 84 -23.57 1.82 -13.75
CA TYR A 84 -23.69 3.19 -13.22
C TYR A 84 -24.35 4.14 -14.22
N CYS A 85 -24.62 3.70 -15.46
CA CYS A 85 -25.28 4.52 -16.47
C CYS A 85 -26.73 4.93 -16.12
N PRO A 86 -27.56 4.08 -15.46
CA PRO A 86 -28.88 4.50 -14.98
C PRO A 86 -28.79 5.65 -13.96
N ILE A 87 -27.90 5.51 -12.96
CA ILE A 87 -27.64 6.52 -11.92
C ILE A 87 -27.12 7.81 -12.57
N PHE A 88 -26.24 7.69 -13.56
CA PHE A 88 -25.75 8.83 -14.33
C PHE A 88 -26.88 9.54 -15.06
N ALA A 89 -27.77 8.82 -15.75
CA ALA A 89 -28.88 9.39 -16.50
C ALA A 89 -29.88 10.14 -15.60
N GLU A 90 -30.15 9.59 -14.41
CA GLU A 90 -31.07 10.17 -13.43
C GLU A 90 -30.48 11.39 -12.73
N LYS A 91 -29.26 11.26 -12.18
CA LYS A 91 -28.67 12.31 -11.32
C LYS A 91 -27.97 13.42 -12.09
N ILE A 92 -27.33 13.12 -13.24
CA ILE A 92 -26.52 14.07 -14.02
C ILE A 92 -27.14 14.28 -15.40
N GLY A 93 -27.18 13.22 -16.21
CA GLY A 93 -27.71 13.21 -17.56
C GLY A 93 -26.89 14.01 -18.56
N PHE A 94 -27.40 14.11 -19.80
CA PHE A 94 -26.91 15.03 -20.83
C PHE A 94 -27.96 16.13 -21.02
N SER A 95 -27.52 17.39 -21.22
CA SER A 95 -28.40 18.48 -21.65
C SER A 95 -28.65 18.40 -23.16
N LEU A 96 -27.65 17.97 -23.95
CA LEU A 96 -27.77 17.88 -25.40
C LEU A 96 -28.80 16.82 -25.81
N PRO A 97 -29.88 17.19 -26.55
CA PRO A 97 -30.97 16.27 -26.90
C PRO A 97 -30.50 15.03 -27.67
N ARG A 98 -29.49 15.19 -28.54
CA ARG A 98 -28.90 14.09 -29.31
C ARG A 98 -28.29 13.02 -28.41
N LYS A 99 -27.49 13.40 -27.42
CA LYS A 99 -26.82 12.47 -26.49
C LYS A 99 -27.83 11.85 -25.52
N LYS A 100 -28.76 12.67 -25.02
CA LYS A 100 -29.85 12.23 -24.14
C LYS A 100 -30.71 11.15 -24.79
N LYS A 101 -31.16 11.34 -26.03
CA LYS A 101 -31.96 10.35 -26.78
C LYS A 101 -31.23 9.00 -26.93
N VAL A 102 -29.94 9.01 -27.26
CA VAL A 102 -29.15 7.78 -27.43
C VAL A 102 -28.99 7.05 -26.10
N LEU A 103 -28.68 7.76 -25.01
CA LEU A 103 -28.55 7.14 -23.69
C LEU A 103 -29.88 6.52 -23.21
N HIS A 104 -31.00 7.22 -23.36
CA HIS A 104 -32.32 6.68 -23.02
C HIS A 104 -32.69 5.46 -23.86
N LYS A 105 -32.44 5.48 -25.17
CA LYS A 105 -32.66 4.32 -26.04
C LYS A 105 -31.87 3.10 -25.56
N ASN A 106 -30.60 3.29 -25.19
CA ASN A 106 -29.76 2.20 -24.70
C ASN A 106 -30.22 1.65 -23.35
N LEU A 107 -30.69 2.52 -22.44
CA LEU A 107 -31.20 2.10 -21.13
C LEU A 107 -32.45 1.22 -21.24
N LEU A 108 -33.31 1.47 -22.24
CA LEU A 108 -34.52 0.68 -22.49
C LEU A 108 -34.25 -0.65 -23.20
N THR A 109 -33.18 -0.71 -23.99
CA THR A 109 -32.91 -1.86 -24.88
C THR A 109 -31.85 -2.82 -24.35
N LYS A 110 -31.06 -2.43 -23.34
CA LYS A 110 -29.87 -3.18 -22.91
C LYS A 110 -29.80 -3.33 -21.41
N SER A 111 -29.51 -4.54 -20.96
CA SER A 111 -29.28 -4.84 -19.55
C SER A 111 -27.85 -4.48 -19.12
N PRO A 112 -27.63 -3.94 -17.90
CA PRO A 112 -26.30 -3.59 -17.42
C PRO A 112 -25.38 -4.80 -17.19
N THR A 113 -24.34 -4.92 -18.00
CA THR A 113 -23.24 -5.91 -17.84
C THR A 113 -22.01 -5.23 -17.22
N GLY A 114 -22.08 -4.94 -15.92
CA GLY A 114 -21.07 -4.13 -15.21
C GLY A 114 -20.42 -4.83 -14.03
N THR A 115 -19.19 -4.44 -13.69
CA THR A 115 -18.51 -4.89 -12.45
C THR A 115 -19.22 -4.27 -11.25
N LYS A 116 -19.84 -5.08 -10.37
CA LYS A 116 -20.43 -4.58 -9.12
C LYS A 116 -19.32 -4.19 -8.15
N ILE A 117 -19.10 -2.89 -7.94
CA ILE A 117 -18.33 -2.41 -6.79
C ILE A 117 -19.30 -2.38 -5.61
N LYS A 118 -19.01 -3.17 -4.56
CA LYS A 118 -19.76 -3.09 -3.31
C LYS A 118 -19.53 -1.70 -2.73
N HIS A 119 -20.60 -1.01 -2.38
CA HIS A 119 -20.54 0.31 -1.76
C HIS A 119 -21.70 0.44 -0.78
N ASP A 120 -21.51 1.23 0.25
CA ASP A 120 -22.57 1.70 1.14
C ASP A 120 -22.83 3.20 0.90
N HIS A 121 -23.53 3.86 1.82
CA HIS A 121 -23.85 5.29 1.69
C HIS A 121 -22.60 6.18 1.66
N ASN A 122 -21.50 5.73 2.28
CA ASN A 122 -20.32 6.53 2.56
C ASN A 122 -19.07 6.03 1.81
N TYR A 123 -18.97 4.73 1.53
CA TYR A 123 -17.74 4.08 1.08
C TYR A 123 -17.93 3.13 -0.10
N ALA A 124 -16.89 3.03 -0.95
CA ALA A 124 -16.74 1.97 -1.94
C ALA A 124 -15.65 0.99 -1.55
N TYR A 125 -15.99 -0.29 -1.57
CA TYR A 125 -15.09 -1.39 -1.26
C TYR A 125 -14.42 -1.88 -2.55
N LEU A 126 -13.18 -1.42 -2.77
CA LEU A 126 -12.37 -1.80 -3.92
C LEU A 126 -11.62 -3.12 -3.67
N LYS A 127 -11.67 -4.03 -4.63
CA LYS A 127 -10.86 -5.27 -4.59
C LYS A 127 -9.41 -4.95 -4.94
N ILE A 128 -8.49 -5.33 -4.07
CA ILE A 128 -7.05 -5.24 -4.34
C ILE A 128 -6.72 -6.12 -5.55
N THR A 129 -6.20 -5.52 -6.62
CA THR A 129 -5.82 -6.22 -7.86
C THR A 129 -4.38 -6.74 -7.80
N SER A 130 -3.48 -5.98 -7.19
CA SER A 130 -2.08 -6.35 -6.98
C SER A 130 -1.49 -5.57 -5.82
N ILE A 131 -0.51 -6.15 -5.13
CA ILE A 131 0.35 -5.43 -4.17
C ILE A 131 1.76 -5.73 -4.63
N GLN A 132 2.57 -4.69 -4.82
CA GLN A 132 3.94 -4.79 -5.29
C GLN A 132 4.84 -4.10 -4.26
N LYS A 133 5.96 -4.74 -3.92
CA LYS A 133 6.99 -4.09 -3.12
C LYS A 133 7.76 -3.13 -4.03
N SER A 134 7.82 -1.86 -3.65
CA SER A 134 8.63 -0.87 -4.35
C SER A 134 10.11 -1.17 -4.03
N GLU A 135 10.93 -1.38 -5.06
CA GLU A 135 12.38 -1.55 -4.92
C GLU A 135 13.05 -0.19 -5.18
N GLY A 136 13.49 0.47 -4.11
CA GLY A 136 14.24 1.73 -4.15
C GLY A 136 13.87 2.69 -3.03
N ASN A 137 14.73 3.68 -2.79
CA ASN A 137 14.47 4.77 -1.84
C ASN A 137 13.48 5.75 -2.49
N GLN A 138 12.17 5.50 -2.33
CA GLN A 138 11.12 6.44 -2.69
C GLN A 138 10.80 7.33 -1.49
N VAL A 139 10.61 8.63 -1.74
CA VAL A 139 10.16 9.56 -0.71
C VAL A 139 8.70 9.26 -0.42
N THR A 140 8.43 8.79 0.80
CA THR A 140 7.09 8.60 1.34
C THR A 140 6.71 9.78 2.23
N TYR A 141 5.42 10.05 2.33
CA TYR A 141 4.88 11.07 3.23
C TYR A 141 3.93 10.37 4.19
N CYS A 142 4.05 10.67 5.48
CA CYS A 142 3.09 10.29 6.51
C CYS A 142 2.42 11.59 7.00
N LEU A 143 1.09 11.57 7.13
CA LEU A 143 0.33 12.68 7.67
C LEU A 143 -0.36 12.17 8.94
N ASN A 144 -0.17 12.86 10.06
CA ASN A 144 -0.91 12.56 11.28
C ASN A 144 -2.20 13.39 11.29
N VAL A 145 -3.35 12.70 11.29
CA VAL A 145 -4.68 13.34 11.43
C VAL A 145 -5.28 13.01 12.79
N ALA A 146 -5.33 14.00 13.67
CA ALA A 146 -5.74 13.90 15.08
C ALA A 146 -7.08 13.14 15.31
N LYS A 147 -8.19 13.59 14.71
CA LYS A 147 -9.52 13.03 15.07
C LYS A 147 -9.83 11.65 14.53
N ASN A 148 -9.57 11.43 13.24
CA ASN A 148 -10.07 10.25 12.53
C ASN A 148 -8.96 9.23 12.26
N HIS A 149 -7.70 9.60 12.53
CA HIS A 149 -6.48 8.85 12.20
C HIS A 149 -6.45 8.31 10.76
N ASN A 150 -7.18 8.97 9.87
CA ASN A 150 -7.25 8.62 8.47
C ASN A 150 -7.39 9.87 7.59
N PHE A 151 -6.90 9.76 6.36
CA PHE A 151 -7.02 10.80 5.36
C PHE A 151 -7.22 10.19 3.97
N ILE A 152 -7.67 11.02 3.03
CA ILE A 152 -7.85 10.62 1.65
C ILE A 152 -6.55 10.88 0.88
N ALA A 153 -5.88 9.82 0.45
CA ALA A 153 -4.72 9.88 -0.45
C ALA A 153 -5.03 9.11 -1.73
N ASN A 154 -4.88 9.75 -2.89
CA ASN A 154 -5.14 9.14 -4.21
C ASN A 154 -6.52 8.45 -4.32
N ASN A 155 -7.55 9.04 -3.70
CA ASN A 155 -8.92 8.51 -3.61
C ASN A 155 -9.09 7.23 -2.75
N PHE A 156 -8.10 6.91 -1.91
CA PHE A 156 -8.20 5.87 -0.89
C PHE A 156 -8.18 6.50 0.49
N ILE A 157 -8.92 5.89 1.42
CA ILE A 157 -8.80 6.20 2.84
C ILE A 157 -7.59 5.42 3.35
N VAL A 158 -6.60 6.14 3.85
CA VAL A 158 -5.36 5.60 4.43
C VAL A 158 -5.28 5.97 5.91
N HIS A 159 -4.78 5.05 6.73
CA HIS A 159 -4.63 5.23 8.18
C HIS A 159 -3.22 5.69 8.54
N ASN A 160 -3.05 6.33 9.69
CA ASN A 160 -1.75 6.60 10.31
C ASN A 160 -0.93 5.31 10.53
N CYS A 161 0.40 5.43 10.62
CA CYS A 161 1.30 4.32 10.93
C CYS A 161 1.99 4.58 12.29
N ASP A 162 1.87 3.66 13.25
CA ASP A 162 2.28 3.85 14.67
C ASP A 162 3.54 3.05 15.07
N GLY A 163 4.60 3.11 14.25
CA GLY A 163 5.82 2.31 14.45
C GLY A 163 7.08 3.16 14.43
N ASP A 164 7.14 4.19 15.28
CA ASP A 164 8.15 5.25 15.17
C ASP A 164 9.45 4.90 15.90
N GLU A 165 10.56 5.14 15.20
CA GLU A 165 11.90 5.13 15.77
C GLU A 165 12.31 6.59 16.06
N ALA A 166 12.84 6.85 17.26
CA ALA A 166 13.28 8.19 17.65
C ALA A 166 14.81 8.31 17.62
N CYS A 167 15.30 9.49 17.23
CA CYS A 167 16.71 9.85 17.33
C CYS A 167 16.99 10.52 18.69
N VAL A 168 18.07 10.10 19.34
CA VAL A 168 18.61 10.77 20.53
C VAL A 168 20.02 11.25 20.22
N MET A 169 20.28 12.53 20.46
CA MET A 169 21.60 13.14 20.31
C MET A 169 21.93 13.96 21.55
N LEU A 170 23.23 14.12 21.83
CA LEU A 170 23.67 14.97 22.93
C LEU A 170 23.43 16.43 22.55
N LEU A 171 22.91 17.23 23.48
CA LEU A 171 22.56 18.62 23.22
C LEU A 171 23.74 19.44 22.68
N MET A 172 24.92 19.30 23.29
CA MET A 172 26.12 20.04 22.87
C MET A 172 26.58 19.62 21.46
N ASP A 173 26.47 18.33 21.14
CA ASP A 173 26.80 17.81 19.81
C ASP A 173 25.88 18.43 18.75
N ALA A 174 24.57 18.48 19.03
CA ALA A 174 23.60 19.13 18.17
C ALA A 174 23.92 20.63 17.99
N LEU A 175 24.31 21.35 19.04
CA LEU A 175 24.60 22.79 18.93
C LEU A 175 25.90 23.10 18.17
N LEU A 176 26.93 22.28 18.33
CA LEU A 176 28.25 22.53 17.71
C LEU A 176 28.33 22.00 16.27
N ASN A 177 27.72 20.83 16.01
CA ASN A 177 27.91 20.10 14.74
C ASN A 177 26.73 20.25 13.78
N PHE A 178 25.63 20.89 14.19
CA PHE A 178 24.50 21.16 13.30
C PHE A 178 24.66 22.48 12.56
N SER A 179 24.48 22.43 11.24
CA SER A 179 24.27 23.62 10.42
C SER A 179 23.25 23.32 9.33
N ARG A 180 22.36 24.29 9.07
CA ARG A 180 21.39 24.20 7.96
C ARG A 180 22.08 24.07 6.59
N GLN A 181 23.35 24.46 6.48
CA GLN A 181 24.14 24.33 5.26
C GLN A 181 24.50 22.88 4.93
N TYR A 182 24.51 21.98 5.92
CA TYR A 182 24.76 20.56 5.72
C TYR A 182 23.51 19.79 5.28
N LEU A 183 22.34 20.44 5.32
CA LEU A 183 21.08 19.80 4.96
C LEU A 183 20.93 19.72 3.43
N PRO A 184 20.55 18.55 2.89
CA PRO A 184 20.39 18.37 1.45
C PRO A 184 19.26 19.26 0.90
N GLU A 185 19.45 19.81 -0.30
CA GLU A 185 18.46 20.69 -0.95
C GLU A 185 17.23 19.97 -1.52
N LYS A 186 17.14 18.64 -1.35
CA LYS A 186 16.00 17.85 -1.82
C LYS A 186 14.79 18.07 -0.91
N ARG A 187 13.59 18.12 -1.50
CA ARG A 187 12.32 18.26 -0.77
C ARG A 187 12.16 17.15 0.29
N GLY A 188 11.71 17.51 1.48
CA GLY A 188 11.52 16.61 2.63
C GLY A 188 12.79 16.37 3.44
N ALA A 189 13.94 16.19 2.79
CA ALA A 189 15.20 15.90 3.47
C ALA A 189 15.80 17.09 4.25
N LYS A 190 15.38 18.32 3.93
CA LYS A 190 15.81 19.54 4.64
C LYS A 190 15.05 19.78 5.95
N THR A 191 13.90 19.16 6.13
CA THR A 191 12.97 19.49 7.24
C THR A 191 12.60 18.30 8.10
N MET A 192 12.73 17.07 7.58
CA MET A 192 12.45 15.87 8.36
C MET A 192 13.70 15.43 9.15
N ASP A 193 13.49 14.96 10.38
CA ASP A 193 14.49 14.40 11.29
C ASP A 193 15.71 15.30 11.60
N SER A 194 15.57 16.61 11.42
CA SER A 194 16.60 17.61 11.74
C SER A 194 16.14 18.51 12.90
N PRO A 195 16.98 18.76 13.92
CA PRO A 195 16.62 19.56 15.10
C PRO A 195 16.59 21.07 14.78
N LEU A 196 15.66 21.51 13.93
CA LEU A 196 15.53 22.90 13.49
C LEU A 196 15.02 23.83 14.59
N VAL A 197 14.22 23.29 15.51
CA VAL A 197 13.65 23.97 16.68
C VAL A 197 13.76 23.00 17.85
N LEU A 198 14.15 23.51 19.01
CA LEU A 198 14.24 22.75 20.25
C LEU A 198 13.21 23.31 21.24
N THR A 199 12.37 22.43 21.76
CA THR A 199 11.40 22.77 22.82
C THR A 199 12.04 22.49 24.18
N SER A 200 12.15 23.51 25.03
CA SER A 200 12.77 23.40 26.35
C SER A 200 11.81 23.00 27.47
N THR A 201 10.51 23.23 27.27
CA THR A 201 9.47 23.02 28.27
C THR A 201 8.33 22.23 27.66
N LEU A 202 7.93 21.14 28.32
CA LEU A 202 6.79 20.34 27.89
C LEU A 202 5.50 21.06 28.24
N VAL A 203 4.66 21.34 27.25
CA VAL A 203 3.33 21.93 27.42
C VAL A 203 2.29 20.88 26.98
N PRO A 204 1.61 20.17 27.91
CA PRO A 204 0.75 19.04 27.58
C PRO A 204 -0.39 19.35 26.59
N SER A 205 -0.84 20.60 26.52
CA SER A 205 -1.85 21.05 25.56
C SER A 205 -1.33 21.16 24.12
N GLU A 206 -0.02 21.26 23.92
CA GLU A 206 0.63 21.32 22.59
C GLU A 206 1.11 19.95 22.10
N VAL A 207 1.06 18.94 22.98
CA VAL A 207 1.42 17.55 22.66
C VAL A 207 0.25 16.87 21.93
N ASP A 208 0.58 15.81 21.18
CA ASP A 208 -0.38 14.97 20.46
C ASP A 208 -1.55 14.50 21.34
N ASP A 209 -2.75 14.43 20.75
CA ASP A 209 -4.00 14.17 21.45
C ASP A 209 -4.14 12.71 21.92
N GLN A 210 -3.33 11.78 21.40
CA GLN A 210 -3.28 10.42 21.93
C GLN A 210 -2.90 10.38 23.42
N VAL A 211 -2.01 11.27 23.86
CA VAL A 211 -1.58 11.34 25.26
C VAL A 211 -2.73 11.80 26.16
N HIS A 212 -3.68 12.55 25.62
CA HIS A 212 -4.84 13.06 26.38
C HIS A 212 -5.80 11.92 26.78
N GLY A 213 -5.78 10.81 26.06
CA GLY A 213 -6.58 9.61 26.35
C GLY A 213 -5.98 8.64 27.37
N ILE A 214 -4.84 8.98 27.98
CA ILE A 214 -4.21 8.13 29.01
C ILE A 214 -4.99 8.23 30.32
N ASP A 215 -5.37 7.08 30.88
CA ASP A 215 -5.99 6.99 32.20
C ASP A 215 -4.94 7.23 33.30
N VAL A 216 -5.23 8.14 34.23
CA VAL A 216 -4.28 8.59 35.27
C VAL A 216 -4.65 8.10 36.68
N VAL A 217 -5.59 7.16 36.77
CA VAL A 217 -6.11 6.61 38.02
C VAL A 217 -5.19 5.53 38.62
N TRP A 218 -5.14 5.44 39.94
CA TRP A 218 -4.38 4.41 40.66
C TRP A 218 -5.04 3.04 40.65
N LYS A 219 -6.37 3.00 40.62
CA LYS A 219 -7.16 1.78 40.60
C LYS A 219 -8.43 2.03 39.80
N TYR A 220 -8.78 1.09 38.93
CA TYR A 220 -10.05 1.18 38.22
C TYR A 220 -11.23 0.87 39.15
N PRO A 221 -12.35 1.61 39.00
CA PRO A 221 -13.57 1.41 39.78
C PRO A 221 -14.29 0.11 39.39
N LEU A 222 -15.15 -0.41 40.28
CA LEU A 222 -15.90 -1.65 40.05
C LEU A 222 -16.80 -1.54 38.81
N GLU A 223 -17.41 -0.37 38.65
CA GLU A 223 -18.38 -0.03 37.61
C GLU A 223 -17.78 -0.15 36.20
N LEU A 224 -16.46 0.03 36.05
CA LEU A 224 -15.78 -0.22 34.77
C LEU A 224 -15.82 -1.70 34.41
N TYR A 225 -15.58 -2.59 35.37
CA TYR A 225 -15.57 -4.03 35.14
C TYR A 225 -16.98 -4.55 34.86
N GLU A 226 -18.00 -4.03 35.54
CA GLU A 226 -19.40 -4.36 35.29
C GLU A 226 -19.84 -3.86 33.90
N ALA A 227 -19.49 -2.63 33.53
CA ALA A 227 -19.81 -2.09 32.21
C ALA A 227 -19.12 -2.88 31.07
N ALA A 228 -17.91 -3.41 31.31
CA ALA A 228 -17.23 -4.27 30.36
C ALA A 228 -17.96 -5.61 30.14
N LEU A 229 -18.56 -6.19 31.18
CA LEU A 229 -19.40 -7.40 31.04
C LEU A 229 -20.63 -7.16 30.17
N GLU A 230 -21.18 -5.95 30.22
CA GLU A 230 -22.31 -5.52 29.40
C GLU A 230 -21.90 -5.02 28.00
N MET A 231 -20.60 -5.05 27.66
CA MET A 231 -20.06 -4.57 26.38
C MET A 231 -20.46 -3.10 26.07
N LYS A 232 -20.59 -2.27 27.11
CA LYS A 232 -20.89 -0.84 26.98
C LYS A 232 -19.75 -0.09 26.29
N ASN A 233 -20.08 1.03 25.66
CA ASN A 233 -19.04 1.86 25.04
C ASN A 233 -18.19 2.55 26.12
N PRO A 234 -16.88 2.81 25.89
CA PRO A 234 -16.00 3.41 26.89
C PRO A 234 -16.49 4.77 27.42
N TRP A 235 -17.12 5.60 26.58
CA TRP A 235 -17.65 6.91 26.97
C TRP A 235 -18.96 6.85 27.78
N GLU A 236 -19.57 5.68 27.92
CA GLU A 236 -20.79 5.45 28.73
C GLU A 236 -20.46 5.06 30.17
N VAL A 237 -19.21 4.67 30.44
CA VAL A 237 -18.77 4.24 31.78
C VAL A 237 -18.75 5.45 32.72
N ARG A 238 -19.49 5.34 33.83
CA ARG A 238 -19.56 6.31 34.92
C ARG A 238 -19.44 5.57 36.25
N HIS A 239 -18.74 6.16 37.22
CA HIS A 239 -18.48 5.53 38.51
C HIS A 239 -18.70 6.50 39.69
N GLY A 240 -18.98 5.93 40.87
CA GLY A 240 -19.24 6.67 42.11
C GLY A 240 -20.59 7.39 42.16
N PRO A 241 -20.91 7.99 43.33
CA PRO A 241 -22.19 8.70 43.55
C PRO A 241 -22.36 9.92 42.63
N ASP A 242 -21.26 10.53 42.22
CA ASP A 242 -21.23 11.72 41.36
C ASP A 242 -21.28 11.40 39.85
N GLN A 243 -21.40 10.11 39.46
CA GLN A 243 -21.36 9.66 38.06
C GLN A 243 -20.15 10.23 37.30
N LYS A 244 -18.94 10.05 37.84
CA LYS A 244 -17.71 10.55 37.23
C LYS A 244 -17.23 9.62 36.13
N LYS A 245 -16.66 10.19 35.06
CA LYS A 245 -15.87 9.42 34.08
C LYS A 245 -14.56 9.01 34.75
N ILE A 246 -13.96 7.92 34.26
CA ILE A 246 -12.57 7.58 34.59
C ILE A 246 -11.68 8.77 34.19
N GLU A 247 -10.88 9.22 35.14
CA GLU A 247 -10.02 10.38 34.98
C GLU A 247 -8.93 10.13 33.95
N GLN A 248 -8.86 10.99 32.95
CA GLN A 248 -7.85 10.97 31.90
C GLN A 248 -6.96 12.22 31.96
N LEU A 249 -5.81 12.19 31.30
CA LEU A 249 -4.93 13.34 31.25
C LEU A 249 -5.62 14.60 30.68
N ALA A 250 -6.52 14.41 29.70
CA ALA A 250 -7.36 15.48 29.14
C ALA A 250 -8.07 16.32 30.23
N ASP A 251 -8.56 15.66 31.28
CA ASP A 251 -9.36 16.28 32.34
C ASP A 251 -8.51 17.14 33.29
N ARG A 252 -7.17 16.98 33.26
CA ARG A 252 -6.21 17.73 34.07
C ARG A 252 -5.56 18.89 33.33
N LEU A 253 -5.77 19.03 32.01
CA LEU A 253 -5.14 20.08 31.20
C LEU A 253 -5.45 21.48 31.73
N GLY A 254 -4.45 22.36 31.76
CA GLY A 254 -4.59 23.73 32.26
C GLY A 254 -4.62 23.86 33.79
N THR A 255 -4.62 22.74 34.52
CA THR A 255 -4.45 22.73 35.99
C THR A 255 -3.02 22.38 36.38
N PRO A 256 -2.57 22.70 37.61
CA PRO A 256 -1.26 22.24 38.10
C PRO A 256 -1.09 20.72 38.10
N ALA A 257 -2.20 19.97 38.17
CA ALA A 257 -2.20 18.51 38.15
C ALA A 257 -1.82 17.89 36.79
N GLN A 258 -1.65 18.69 35.73
CA GLN A 258 -1.20 18.22 34.42
C GLN A 258 0.24 17.70 34.40
N TYR A 259 1.03 17.94 35.45
CA TYR A 259 2.43 17.49 35.55
C TYR A 259 2.67 16.48 36.68
N VAL A 260 1.69 16.25 37.55
CA VAL A 260 1.90 15.51 38.81
C VAL A 260 0.74 14.57 39.13
N GLY A 261 1.01 13.58 39.97
CA GLY A 261 -0.02 12.70 40.53
C GLY A 261 -0.61 11.69 39.54
N PHE A 262 0.17 11.24 38.56
CA PHE A 262 -0.23 10.16 37.66
C PHE A 262 -0.16 8.81 38.38
N GLY A 263 -1.31 8.13 38.45
CA GLY A 263 -1.40 6.77 38.96
C GLY A 263 -1.06 5.72 37.89
N PHE A 264 -0.87 4.50 38.35
CA PHE A 264 -0.74 3.32 37.50
C PHE A 264 -1.36 2.12 38.22
N THR A 265 -1.88 1.16 37.45
CA THR A 265 -2.69 0.05 38.00
C THR A 265 -1.88 -1.21 38.32
N HIS A 266 -0.79 -1.46 37.60
CA HIS A 266 0.01 -2.68 37.74
C HIS A 266 1.45 -2.35 38.10
N HIS A 267 1.90 -2.82 39.26
CA HIS A 267 3.29 -2.67 39.68
C HIS A 267 4.19 -3.63 38.89
N ILE A 268 5.35 -3.12 38.48
CA ILE A 268 6.43 -3.91 37.88
C ILE A 268 7.70 -3.74 38.70
N ASN A 269 8.40 -4.84 38.97
CA ASN A 269 9.60 -4.81 39.81
C ASN A 269 10.82 -4.25 39.07
N ASN A 270 10.93 -4.54 37.77
CA ASN A 270 12.04 -4.09 36.93
C ASN A 270 11.58 -3.96 35.48
N PHE A 271 11.68 -2.75 34.93
CA PHE A 271 11.32 -2.45 33.55
C PHE A 271 12.22 -3.16 32.52
N ASN A 272 13.48 -3.42 32.87
CA ASN A 272 14.46 -4.09 32.00
C ASN A 272 14.37 -5.62 32.04
N ARG A 273 13.50 -6.19 32.87
CA ARG A 273 13.38 -7.64 33.03
C ARG A 273 12.54 -8.22 31.89
N GLY A 274 13.20 -8.87 30.94
CA GLY A 274 12.56 -9.50 29.80
C GLY A 274 13.57 -9.86 28.71
N VAL A 275 13.07 -10.24 27.54
CA VAL A 275 13.89 -10.50 26.35
C VAL A 275 14.31 -9.16 25.73
N GLN A 276 15.55 -8.75 25.96
CA GLN A 276 16.07 -7.44 25.51
C GLN A 276 16.34 -7.37 24.00
N CYS A 277 16.66 -8.52 23.39
CA CYS A 277 16.86 -8.62 21.95
C CYS A 277 15.98 -9.73 21.41
N SER A 278 15.13 -9.40 20.43
CA SER A 278 14.24 -10.40 19.83
C SER A 278 15.04 -11.47 19.10
N ALA A 279 14.60 -12.73 19.23
CA ALA A 279 15.21 -13.87 18.52
C ALA A 279 15.21 -13.66 16.99
N TYR A 280 14.30 -12.85 16.47
CA TYR A 280 14.25 -12.47 15.06
C TYR A 280 15.52 -11.77 14.57
N LYS A 281 16.19 -10.99 15.44
CA LYS A 281 17.46 -10.30 15.12
C LYS A 281 18.67 -11.24 15.19
N THR A 282 18.66 -12.22 16.10
CA THR A 282 19.80 -13.12 16.32
C THR A 282 19.87 -14.27 15.31
N ILE A 283 18.72 -14.71 14.79
CA ILE A 283 18.66 -15.78 13.78
C ILE A 283 19.13 -15.22 12.42
N PRO A 284 20.17 -15.79 11.78
CA PRO A 284 20.70 -15.27 10.52
C PRO A 284 19.86 -15.68 9.31
N SER A 285 19.39 -16.93 9.26
CA SER A 285 18.72 -17.46 8.06
C SER A 285 17.22 -17.16 8.06
N MET A 286 16.68 -16.79 6.91
CA MET A 286 15.23 -16.66 6.72
C MET A 286 14.48 -17.99 6.88
N GLU A 287 15.14 -19.09 6.53
CA GLU A 287 14.58 -20.43 6.69
C GLU A 287 14.40 -20.77 8.18
N GLU A 288 15.44 -20.56 8.99
CA GLU A 288 15.38 -20.74 10.45
C GLU A 288 14.34 -19.84 11.11
N LYS A 289 14.21 -18.57 10.67
CA LYS A 289 13.18 -17.66 11.18
C LYS A 289 11.78 -18.20 10.91
N LEU A 290 11.59 -18.76 9.73
CA LEU A 290 10.31 -19.31 9.34
C LEU A 290 9.99 -20.59 10.12
N PHE A 291 10.95 -21.51 10.26
CA PHE A 291 10.75 -22.71 11.07
C PHE A 291 10.52 -22.33 12.53
N GLY A 292 11.24 -21.34 13.06
CA GLY A 292 11.02 -20.79 14.40
C GLY A 292 9.60 -20.24 14.58
N GLN A 293 9.06 -19.55 13.57
CA GLN A 293 7.65 -19.11 13.58
C GLN A 293 6.68 -20.30 13.64
N MET A 294 6.93 -21.37 12.88
CA MET A 294 6.08 -22.57 12.89
C MET A 294 6.16 -23.32 14.23
N GLU A 295 7.35 -23.39 14.84
CA GLU A 295 7.53 -24.00 16.17
C GLU A 295 6.77 -23.23 17.27
N ILE A 296 6.70 -21.90 17.17
CA ILE A 296 5.85 -21.10 18.06
C ILE A 296 4.38 -21.41 17.81
N ALA A 297 3.94 -21.45 16.54
CA ALA A 297 2.57 -21.79 16.19
C ALA A 297 2.16 -23.18 16.73
N LYS A 298 3.07 -24.15 16.71
CA LYS A 298 2.86 -25.49 17.31
C LYS A 298 2.66 -25.45 18.82
N LYS A 299 3.32 -24.54 19.53
CA LYS A 299 3.26 -24.44 20.99
C LYS A 299 2.06 -23.63 21.49
N VAL A 300 1.56 -22.70 20.68
CA VAL A 300 0.52 -21.74 21.09
C VAL A 300 -0.87 -22.24 20.71
N ARG A 301 -1.74 -22.41 21.70
CA ARG A 301 -3.13 -22.85 21.51
C ARG A 301 -4.00 -21.88 20.70
N ALA A 302 -3.69 -20.59 20.79
CA ALA A 302 -4.48 -19.54 20.14
C ALA A 302 -4.26 -19.45 18.62
N VAL A 303 -3.33 -20.23 18.06
CA VAL A 303 -2.90 -20.11 16.66
C VAL A 303 -3.12 -21.44 15.95
N ASP A 304 -3.83 -21.41 14.83
CA ASP A 304 -3.92 -22.53 13.91
C ASP A 304 -2.68 -22.56 13.01
N MET A 305 -1.91 -23.63 13.12
CA MET A 305 -0.66 -23.83 12.38
C MET A 305 -0.89 -23.90 10.87
N ASP A 306 -1.94 -24.59 10.43
CA ASP A 306 -2.19 -24.84 9.01
C ASP A 306 -2.55 -23.53 8.31
N ASP A 307 -3.35 -22.69 8.97
CA ASP A 307 -3.70 -21.37 8.49
C ASP A 307 -2.50 -20.42 8.44
N VAL A 308 -1.63 -20.42 9.46
CA VAL A 308 -0.41 -19.61 9.45
C VAL A 308 0.50 -20.01 8.29
N ALA A 309 0.75 -21.31 8.14
CA ALA A 309 1.66 -21.80 7.13
C ALA A 309 1.11 -21.55 5.71
N LYS A 310 -0.21 -21.70 5.52
CA LYS A 310 -0.91 -21.35 4.28
C LYS A 310 -0.80 -19.86 3.97
N LEU A 311 -0.99 -18.99 4.97
CA LEU A 311 -0.87 -17.54 4.81
C LEU A 311 0.55 -17.12 4.41
N VAL A 312 1.57 -17.70 5.03
CA VAL A 312 2.98 -17.42 4.72
C VAL A 312 3.28 -17.81 3.26
N ILE A 313 2.95 -19.05 2.88
CA ILE A 313 3.23 -19.55 1.52
C ILE A 313 2.44 -18.74 0.47
N GLN A 314 1.14 -18.52 0.67
CA GLN A 314 0.28 -17.88 -0.33
C GLN A 314 0.52 -16.38 -0.47
N LYS A 315 0.60 -15.64 0.65
CA LYS A 315 0.66 -14.17 0.61
C LYS A 315 2.08 -13.65 0.39
N HIS A 316 3.09 -14.34 0.92
CA HIS A 316 4.48 -13.89 0.85
C HIS A 316 5.25 -14.68 -0.20
N PHE A 317 5.41 -15.99 -0.04
CA PHE A 317 6.42 -16.73 -0.83
C PHE A 317 6.02 -16.98 -2.27
N LEU A 318 4.83 -17.53 -2.52
CA LEU A 318 4.34 -17.74 -3.88
C LEU A 318 4.31 -16.44 -4.67
N LYS A 319 3.97 -15.34 -4.00
CA LYS A 319 3.91 -14.02 -4.61
C LYS A 319 5.29 -13.48 -4.95
N ASP A 320 6.24 -13.59 -4.04
CA ASP A 320 7.62 -13.15 -4.26
C ASP A 320 8.30 -13.99 -5.34
N ILE A 321 8.18 -15.32 -5.31
CA ILE A 321 8.80 -16.21 -6.31
C ILE A 321 8.20 -15.95 -7.70
N LYS A 322 6.86 -15.92 -7.83
CA LYS A 322 6.22 -15.60 -9.14
C LYS A 322 6.56 -14.19 -9.62
N GLY A 323 6.58 -13.23 -8.70
CA GLY A 323 6.93 -11.84 -8.99
C GLY A 323 8.36 -11.72 -9.52
N ASN A 324 9.31 -12.34 -8.81
CA ASN A 324 10.72 -12.33 -9.18
C ASN A 324 10.97 -13.11 -10.45
N LEU A 325 10.35 -14.29 -10.65
CA LEU A 325 10.47 -15.07 -11.89
C LEU A 325 9.95 -14.29 -13.10
N ARG A 326 8.80 -13.62 -12.97
CA ARG A 326 8.26 -12.75 -14.03
C ARG A 326 9.14 -11.54 -14.30
N LYS A 327 9.66 -10.89 -13.25
CA LYS A 327 10.58 -9.76 -13.44
C LYS A 327 11.89 -10.23 -14.07
N PHE A 328 12.41 -11.40 -13.68
CA PHE A 328 13.64 -11.99 -14.23
C PHE A 328 13.54 -12.21 -15.74
N SER A 329 12.42 -12.71 -16.25
CA SER A 329 12.22 -12.92 -17.70
C SER A 329 12.07 -11.60 -18.49
N MET A 330 11.66 -10.51 -17.83
CA MET A 330 11.45 -9.19 -18.44
C MET A 330 12.54 -8.17 -18.09
N GLN A 331 13.63 -8.62 -17.45
CA GLN A 331 14.57 -7.72 -16.79
C GLN A 331 15.47 -6.93 -17.76
N GLN A 332 16.16 -5.94 -17.20
CA GLN A 332 17.21 -5.17 -17.89
C GLN A 332 18.59 -5.62 -17.43
N PHE A 333 19.62 -5.18 -18.15
CA PHE A 333 21.01 -5.43 -17.83
C PHE A 333 21.65 -4.14 -17.32
N ARG A 334 22.40 -4.22 -16.22
CA ARG A 334 23.10 -3.07 -15.64
C ARG A 334 24.61 -3.26 -15.78
N CYS A 335 25.31 -2.22 -16.20
CA CYS A 335 26.77 -2.19 -16.13
C CYS A 335 27.25 -1.96 -14.69
N VAL A 336 28.21 -2.76 -14.23
CA VAL A 336 28.78 -2.64 -12.87
C VAL A 336 29.55 -1.33 -12.67
N LYS A 337 30.26 -0.84 -13.70
CA LYS A 337 31.12 0.35 -13.60
C LYS A 337 30.34 1.66 -13.67
N CYS A 338 29.45 1.82 -14.66
CA CYS A 338 28.78 3.09 -14.93
C CYS A 338 27.27 3.10 -14.64
N ASN A 339 26.69 1.99 -14.17
CA ASN A 339 25.26 1.84 -13.89
C ASN A 339 24.31 2.08 -15.08
N SER A 340 24.81 2.22 -16.31
CA SER A 340 23.96 2.31 -17.50
C SER A 340 23.09 1.05 -17.64
N LYS A 341 21.80 1.25 -17.93
CA LYS A 341 20.82 0.17 -18.07
C LYS A 341 20.51 -0.09 -19.54
N TYR A 342 20.56 -1.35 -19.94
CA TYR A 342 20.23 -1.80 -21.29
C TYR A 342 19.04 -2.73 -21.26
N ARG A 343 18.08 -2.53 -22.16
CA ARG A 343 16.95 -3.46 -22.33
C ARG A 343 17.41 -4.81 -22.87
N ARG A 344 18.42 -4.82 -23.72
CA ARG A 344 19.06 -6.02 -24.29
C ARG A 344 20.58 -5.84 -24.21
N PRO A 345 21.35 -6.88 -23.91
CA PRO A 345 22.80 -6.76 -23.92
C PRO A 345 23.28 -6.49 -25.36
N PRO A 346 24.27 -5.60 -25.56
CA PRO A 346 24.94 -5.47 -26.85
C PRO A 346 25.57 -6.80 -27.28
N LEU A 347 25.70 -7.04 -28.59
CA LEU A 347 26.21 -8.30 -29.12
C LEU A 347 27.64 -8.63 -28.68
N ASN A 348 28.45 -7.62 -28.36
CA ASN A 348 29.79 -7.79 -27.81
C ASN A 348 29.80 -8.08 -26.29
N ASN A 349 28.63 -8.19 -25.66
CA ASN A 349 28.41 -8.41 -24.22
C ASN A 349 29.15 -7.42 -23.28
N LYS A 350 29.50 -6.24 -23.79
CA LYS A 350 30.20 -5.17 -23.06
C LYS A 350 29.35 -3.91 -23.03
N CYS A 351 29.53 -3.10 -21.99
CA CYS A 351 28.87 -1.80 -21.88
C CYS A 351 29.37 -0.84 -22.97
N SER A 352 28.46 -0.20 -23.70
CA SER A 352 28.77 0.77 -24.76
C SER A 352 29.51 2.01 -24.28
N HIS A 353 29.38 2.39 -23.00
CA HIS A 353 30.01 3.59 -22.44
C HIS A 353 31.37 3.38 -21.78
N CYS A 354 31.65 2.21 -21.21
CA CYS A 354 32.83 2.00 -20.35
C CYS A 354 33.42 0.59 -20.43
N GLU A 355 32.96 -0.22 -21.40
CA GLU A 355 33.34 -1.62 -21.62
C GLU A 355 33.20 -2.56 -20.41
N GLY A 356 32.54 -2.10 -19.34
CA GLY A 356 32.30 -2.89 -18.14
C GLY A 356 31.35 -4.05 -18.39
N LYS A 357 31.47 -5.10 -17.56
CA LYS A 357 30.60 -6.28 -17.57
C LYS A 357 29.15 -5.87 -17.29
N LEU A 358 28.24 -6.47 -18.06
CA LEU A 358 26.81 -6.35 -17.85
C LEU A 358 26.32 -7.51 -16.99
N LEU A 359 25.52 -7.20 -15.97
CA LEU A 359 24.89 -8.18 -15.09
C LEU A 359 23.37 -8.04 -15.15
N PHE A 360 22.69 -9.14 -14.86
CA PHE A 360 21.25 -9.13 -14.60
C PHE A 360 20.91 -8.19 -13.43
N THR A 361 19.81 -7.44 -13.55
CA THR A 361 19.30 -6.64 -12.42
C THR A 361 18.74 -7.50 -11.30
N ILE A 362 18.22 -8.69 -11.63
CA ILE A 362 17.68 -9.66 -10.68
C ILE A 362 18.46 -10.95 -10.88
N THR A 363 19.08 -11.45 -9.82
CA THR A 363 19.83 -12.70 -9.84
C THR A 363 18.90 -13.91 -9.74
N GLU A 364 19.34 -15.05 -10.26
CA GLU A 364 18.65 -16.34 -10.10
C GLU A 364 18.40 -16.67 -8.61
N GLY A 365 19.40 -16.46 -7.76
CA GLY A 365 19.27 -16.70 -6.32
C GLY A 365 18.15 -15.89 -5.67
N SER A 366 17.80 -14.71 -6.20
CA SER A 366 16.65 -13.93 -5.72
C SER A 366 15.30 -14.57 -6.04
N VAL A 367 15.23 -15.40 -7.08
CA VAL A 367 14.02 -16.14 -7.46
C VAL A 367 13.93 -17.41 -6.62
N VAL A 368 15.03 -18.15 -6.47
CA VAL A 368 15.07 -19.47 -5.81
C VAL A 368 15.07 -19.38 -4.28
N LYS A 369 15.44 -18.23 -3.70
CA LYS A 369 15.61 -18.01 -2.24
C LYS A 369 14.55 -18.67 -1.35
N TYR A 370 13.27 -18.61 -1.74
CA TYR A 370 12.16 -19.13 -0.94
C TYR A 370 11.57 -20.45 -1.45
N LEU A 371 11.99 -20.92 -2.61
CA LEU A 371 11.42 -22.13 -3.22
C LEU A 371 11.71 -23.37 -2.36
N GLY A 372 12.98 -23.58 -1.98
CA GLY A 372 13.40 -24.70 -1.13
C GLY A 372 12.67 -24.72 0.22
N PRO A 373 12.71 -23.64 1.02
CA PRO A 373 11.96 -23.56 2.29
C PRO A 373 10.45 -23.76 2.13
N SER A 374 9.86 -23.27 1.02
CA SER A 374 8.42 -23.47 0.75
C SER A 374 8.06 -24.94 0.51
N LEU A 375 8.93 -25.67 -0.18
CA LEU A 375 8.76 -27.11 -0.43
C LEU A 375 8.96 -27.92 0.85
N ALA A 376 10.00 -27.62 1.62
CA ALA A 376 10.27 -28.29 2.89
C ALA A 376 9.10 -28.12 3.89
N LEU A 377 8.49 -26.93 3.92
CA LEU A 377 7.24 -26.75 4.66
C LEU A 377 6.11 -27.61 4.11
N ALA A 378 5.92 -27.58 2.78
CA ALA A 378 4.84 -28.31 2.11
C ALA A 378 4.89 -29.83 2.34
N GLU A 379 6.08 -30.37 2.55
CA GLU A 379 6.33 -31.76 2.92
C GLU A 379 6.10 -32.01 4.41
N LYS A 380 6.60 -31.14 5.28
CA LYS A 380 6.52 -31.31 6.75
C LYS A 380 5.10 -31.14 7.30
N TYR A 381 4.24 -30.37 6.62
CA TYR A 381 2.89 -30.05 7.08
C TYR A 381 1.80 -30.47 6.08
N GLU A 382 0.62 -30.81 6.59
CA GLU A 382 -0.50 -31.29 5.78
C GLU A 382 -1.26 -30.14 5.10
N PHE A 383 -0.69 -29.64 4.01
CA PHE A 383 -1.39 -28.63 3.19
C PHE A 383 -2.43 -29.22 2.24
N SER A 384 -3.34 -28.35 1.81
CA SER A 384 -4.30 -28.68 0.76
C SER A 384 -3.59 -29.20 -0.51
N PRO A 385 -4.15 -30.22 -1.18
CA PRO A 385 -3.57 -30.78 -2.40
C PRO A 385 -3.29 -29.72 -3.47
N TYR A 386 -4.16 -28.72 -3.57
CA TYR A 386 -3.98 -27.58 -4.47
C TYR A 386 -2.69 -26.80 -4.21
N LEU A 387 -2.36 -26.51 -2.95
CA LEU A 387 -1.18 -25.72 -2.62
C LEU A 387 0.11 -26.47 -2.96
N LYS A 388 0.14 -27.78 -2.68
CA LYS A 388 1.27 -28.67 -3.04
C LYS A 388 1.49 -28.67 -4.55
N GLN A 389 0.44 -28.91 -5.33
CA GLN A 389 0.51 -28.86 -6.80
C GLN A 389 0.96 -27.50 -7.33
N VAL A 390 0.50 -26.39 -6.74
CA VAL A 390 0.93 -25.05 -7.15
C VAL A 390 2.42 -24.85 -6.91
N LEU A 391 2.97 -25.34 -5.79
CA LEU A 391 4.41 -25.28 -5.52
C LEU A 391 5.21 -26.18 -6.47
N ASP A 392 4.72 -27.38 -6.77
CA ASP A 392 5.37 -28.30 -7.71
C ASP A 392 5.42 -27.72 -9.13
N ILE A 393 4.32 -27.16 -9.62
CA ILE A 393 4.28 -26.48 -10.92
C ILE A 393 5.28 -25.31 -10.92
N LEU A 394 5.39 -24.59 -9.82
CA LEU A 394 6.32 -23.46 -9.69
C LEU A 394 7.77 -23.93 -9.72
N ARG A 395 8.08 -25.02 -9.00
CA ARG A 395 9.39 -25.69 -9.05
C ARG A 395 9.74 -26.09 -10.48
N VAL A 396 8.85 -26.79 -11.17
CA VAL A 396 9.05 -27.20 -12.58
C VAL A 396 9.30 -25.99 -13.48
N ASN A 397 8.55 -24.89 -13.30
CA ASN A 397 8.76 -23.67 -14.08
C ASN A 397 10.12 -23.02 -13.81
N VAL A 398 10.58 -23.01 -12.57
CA VAL A 398 11.91 -22.49 -12.19
C VAL A 398 12.98 -23.38 -12.80
N ASP A 399 12.88 -24.70 -12.65
CA ASP A 399 13.82 -25.68 -13.22
C ASP A 399 13.89 -25.58 -14.76
N ASN A 400 12.77 -25.33 -15.43
CA ASN A 400 12.73 -25.15 -16.88
C ASN A 400 13.42 -23.86 -17.34
N VAL A 401 13.39 -22.79 -16.53
CA VAL A 401 13.98 -21.49 -16.89
C VAL A 401 15.48 -21.46 -16.63
N PHE A 402 15.92 -22.00 -15.49
CA PHE A 402 17.33 -21.97 -15.09
C PHE A 402 18.10 -23.23 -15.48
N GLY A 403 17.39 -24.29 -15.87
CA GLY A 403 17.94 -25.64 -16.00
C GLY A 403 18.03 -26.31 -14.63
N ARG A 404 18.05 -27.65 -14.63
CA ARG A 404 18.49 -28.40 -13.46
C ARG A 404 20.01 -28.21 -13.33
N GLU A 405 20.54 -28.20 -12.09
CA GLU A 405 21.98 -28.30 -11.90
C GLU A 405 22.51 -29.46 -12.76
N LYS A 406 23.60 -29.23 -13.51
CA LYS A 406 24.31 -30.32 -14.17
C LYS A 406 24.58 -31.37 -13.09
N GLU A 407 24.15 -32.61 -13.31
CA GLU A 407 24.33 -33.73 -12.39
C GLU A 407 25.74 -33.65 -11.79
N LYS A 408 25.84 -33.29 -10.52
CA LYS A 408 27.09 -33.41 -9.78
C LYS A 408 27.28 -34.88 -9.55
N GLN A 409 28.39 -35.42 -10.06
CA GLN A 409 28.80 -36.79 -9.78
C GLN A 409 28.90 -36.97 -8.26
N VAL A 410 27.93 -37.65 -7.68
CA VAL A 410 27.95 -38.08 -6.29
C VAL A 410 28.71 -39.40 -6.21
N GLY A 411 29.54 -39.56 -5.17
CA GLY A 411 30.25 -40.81 -4.93
C GLY A 411 29.27 -41.95 -4.60
N LEU A 412 29.68 -43.19 -4.86
CA LEU A 412 28.89 -44.43 -4.61
C LEU A 412 28.31 -44.53 -3.18
N GLY A 413 28.91 -43.86 -2.19
CA GLY A 413 28.39 -43.82 -0.81
C GLY A 413 27.02 -43.15 -0.68
N ALA A 414 26.67 -42.20 -1.54
CA ALA A 414 25.33 -41.58 -1.56
C ALA A 414 24.26 -42.44 -2.25
N PHE A 415 24.66 -43.52 -2.92
CA PHE A 415 23.75 -44.50 -3.52
C PHE A 415 23.43 -45.65 -2.57
N MET A 416 24.29 -45.89 -1.57
CA MET A 416 24.18 -47.00 -0.62
C MET A 416 23.77 -46.57 0.80
N GLY A 417 23.39 -45.30 1.01
CA GLY A 417 22.98 -44.75 2.30
C GLY A 417 21.92 -43.67 2.18
#